data_AF-A0A6P0IUC7-F1
#
_entry.id   AF-A0A6P0IUC7-F1
#
_cell.length_a   1.000
_cell.length_b   1.000
_cell.length_c   1.000
_cell.angle_alpha   90.00
_cell.angle_beta   90.00
_cell.angle_gamma   90.00
#
_symmetry.space_group_name_H-M   'P 1'
#
loop_
_entity.id
_entity.type
_entity.pdbx_description
1 polymer ?
#
loop_
_entity_poly.entity_id
_entity_poly.type
_entity_poly.pdbx_seq_one_letter_code
_entity_poly.pdbx_strand_id
1 'polypeptide(L)' 'PIAERHQCTLAQLSLAWLMSQPQSNAIAGFRNSAQAIDNAQAFDVKLSADELQEIDQIGRLVTDHLDDNPVMWGLSGTA' A
#
# COMPACT_ATOMS: atom_id res chain seq x y z
N PRO A 1 -14.05 -4.80 2.06
CA PRO A 1 -15.00 -3.70 1.77
C PRO A 1 -14.54 -2.72 0.68
N ILE A 2 -13.40 -2.00 0.84
CA ILE A 2 -12.99 -0.97 -0.14
C ILE A 2 -12.78 -1.56 -1.54
N ALA A 3 -12.04 -2.67 -1.65
CA ALA A 3 -11.77 -3.34 -2.92
C ALA A 3 -13.06 -3.79 -3.63
N GLU A 4 -14.06 -4.26 -2.87
CA GLU A 4 -15.37 -4.66 -3.39
C GLU A 4 -16.15 -3.47 -3.95
N ARG A 5 -16.10 -2.29 -3.31
CA ARG A 5 -16.73 -1.05 -3.82
C ARG A 5 -16.17 -0.65 -5.19
N HIS A 6 -14.86 -0.84 -5.38
CA HIS A 6 -14.15 -0.57 -6.63
C HIS A 6 -14.14 -1.76 -7.60
N GLN A 7 -14.75 -2.89 -7.22
CA GLN A 7 -14.74 -4.14 -7.98
C GLN A 7 -13.32 -4.56 -8.43
N CYS A 8 -12.33 -4.30 -7.58
CA CYS A 8 -10.93 -4.57 -7.86
C CYS A 8 -10.38 -5.63 -6.90
N THR A 9 -9.21 -6.17 -7.22
CA THR A 9 -8.49 -7.07 -6.31
C THR A 9 -7.81 -6.29 -5.19
N LEU A 10 -7.50 -6.96 -4.07
CA LEU A 10 -6.74 -6.33 -2.98
C LEU A 10 -5.34 -5.85 -3.44
N ALA A 11 -4.72 -6.56 -4.39
CA ALA A 11 -3.45 -6.17 -4.98
C ALA A 11 -3.57 -4.88 -5.81
N GLN A 12 -4.66 -4.72 -6.57
CA GLN A 12 -4.93 -3.49 -7.31
C GLN A 12 -5.22 -2.34 -6.36
N LEU A 13 -6.00 -2.58 -5.29
CA LEU A 13 -6.26 -1.58 -4.27
C LEU A 13 -4.97 -1.09 -3.59
N SER A 14 -4.05 -1.99 -3.23
CA SER A 14 -2.80 -1.61 -2.57
C SER A 14 -1.88 -0.79 -3.48
N LEU A 15 -1.80 -1.14 -4.77
CA LEU A 15 -1.07 -0.35 -5.76
C LEU A 15 -1.70 1.02 -6.00
N ALA A 16 -3.05 1.09 -6.09
CA ALA A 16 -3.77 2.35 -6.23
C ALA A 16 -3.55 3.28 -5.03
N TRP A 17 -3.55 2.73 -3.81
CA TRP A 17 -3.18 3.47 -2.61
C TRP A 17 -1.75 4.00 -2.67
N LEU A 18 -0.78 3.16 -3.06
CA LEU A 18 0.63 3.56 -3.16
C LEU A 18 0.84 4.68 -4.19
N MET A 19 0.16 4.61 -5.33
CA MET A 19 0.21 5.66 -6.37
C MET A 19 -0.47 6.96 -5.94
N SER A 20 -1.38 6.90 -4.97
CA SER A 20 -2.06 8.09 -4.42
C SER A 20 -1.22 8.85 -3.40
N GLN A 21 -0.10 8.27 -2.93
CA GLN A 21 0.78 8.91 -1.96
C GLN A 21 1.63 10.02 -2.59
N PRO A 22 1.93 11.10 -1.85
CA PRO A 22 2.76 12.19 -2.34
C PRO A 22 4.17 11.69 -2.68
N GLN A 23 4.68 12.11 -3.84
CA GLN A 23 6.05 11.81 -4.30
C GLN A 23 6.38 10.29 -4.37
N SER A 24 5.37 9.44 -4.56
CA SER A 24 5.51 7.99 -4.66
C SER A 24 5.56 7.51 -6.11
N ASN A 25 6.31 6.45 -6.35
CA ASN A 25 6.28 5.68 -7.60
C ASN A 25 6.12 4.20 -7.26
N ALA A 26 5.05 3.57 -7.74
CA ALA A 26 4.80 2.16 -7.49
C ALA A 26 5.68 1.26 -8.37
N ILE A 27 6.46 0.38 -7.75
CA ILE A 27 7.22 -0.68 -8.43
C ILE A 27 6.55 -2.01 -8.11
N ALA A 28 5.77 -2.53 -9.06
CA ALA A 28 5.04 -3.78 -8.88
C ALA A 28 5.77 -4.94 -9.56
N GLY A 29 6.30 -5.88 -8.77
CA GLY A 29 6.92 -7.10 -9.30
C GLY A 29 5.87 -8.06 -9.90
N PHE A 30 6.27 -8.78 -10.96
CA PHE A 30 5.46 -9.83 -11.58
C PHE A 30 6.34 -11.01 -12.01
N ARG A 31 5.79 -12.21 -12.01
CA ARG A 31 6.46 -13.46 -12.44
C ARG A 31 5.93 -14.00 -13.76
N ASN A 32 4.82 -13.45 -14.25
CA ASN A 32 4.22 -13.79 -15.53
C ASN A 32 3.46 -12.58 -16.09
N SER A 33 3.07 -12.66 -17.36
CA SER A 33 2.40 -11.57 -18.08
C SER A 33 1.01 -11.23 -17.52
N ALA A 34 0.26 -12.22 -17.03
CA ALA A 34 -1.06 -11.99 -16.43
C ALA A 34 -0.96 -11.06 -15.22
N GLN A 35 0.02 -11.28 -14.34
CA GLN A 35 0.27 -10.39 -13.19
C GLN A 35 0.67 -8.97 -13.61
N ALA A 36 1.41 -8.80 -14.70
CA ALA A 36 1.75 -7.47 -15.20
C ALA A 36 0.49 -6.71 -15.66
N ILE A 37 -0.42 -7.40 -16.35
CA ILE A 37 -1.70 -6.84 -16.80
C ILE A 37 -2.60 -6.52 -15.59
N ASP A 38 -2.72 -7.45 -14.63
CA ASP A 38 -3.53 -7.26 -13.43
C ASP A 38 -3.02 -6.10 -12.57
N ASN A 39 -1.69 -5.96 -12.42
CA ASN A 39 -1.07 -4.84 -11.73
C ASN A 39 -1.35 -3.50 -12.44
N ALA A 40 -1.32 -3.49 -13.78
CA ALA A 40 -1.57 -2.27 -14.56
C ALA A 40 -3.01 -1.76 -14.41
N GLN A 41 -3.98 -2.64 -14.23
CA GLN A 41 -5.39 -2.28 -13.98
C GLN A 41 -5.58 -1.48 -12.67
N ALA A 42 -4.62 -1.51 -11.75
CA ALA A 42 -4.65 -0.68 -10.54
C ALA A 42 -4.70 0.83 -10.86
N PHE A 43 -4.25 1.24 -12.04
CA PHE A 43 -4.26 2.64 -12.46
C PHE A 43 -5.66 3.23 -12.57
N ASP A 44 -6.66 2.39 -12.89
CA ASP A 44 -8.05 2.79 -13.08
C ASP A 44 -8.81 2.96 -11.75
N VAL A 45 -8.26 2.44 -10.64
CA VAL A 45 -8.84 2.58 -9.31
C VAL A 45 -8.51 3.97 -8.76
N LYS A 46 -9.54 4.80 -8.56
CA LYS A 46 -9.40 6.16 -8.00
C LYS A 46 -9.99 6.21 -6.60
N LEU A 47 -9.12 6.31 -5.60
CA LEU A 47 -9.52 6.38 -4.20
C LEU A 47 -9.94 7.81 -3.84
N SER A 48 -11.04 7.94 -3.10
CA SER A 48 -11.45 9.23 -2.55
C SER A 48 -10.59 9.61 -1.33
N ALA A 49 -10.66 10.87 -0.91
CA ALA A 49 -9.98 11.32 0.31
C ALA A 49 -10.45 10.54 1.55
N ASP A 50 -11.74 10.24 1.64
CA ASP A 50 -12.31 9.45 2.76
C ASP A 50 -11.77 8.02 2.75
N GLU A 51 -11.62 7.41 1.57
CA GLU A 51 -11.06 6.05 1.45
C GLU A 51 -9.57 6.02 1.79
N LEU A 52 -8.82 7.05 1.41
CA LEU A 52 -7.42 7.18 1.81
C LEU A 52 -7.29 7.32 3.34
N GLN A 53 -8.20 8.07 3.98
CA GLN A 53 -8.26 8.20 5.43
C GLN A 53 -8.67 6.88 6.10
N GLU A 54 -9.62 6.14 5.52
CA GLU A 54 -10.01 4.81 6.00
C GLU A 54 -8.82 3.84 6.00
N ILE A 55 -8.03 3.83 4.92
CA ILE A 55 -6.82 3.00 4.82
C ILE A 55 -5.75 3.43 5.82
N ASP A 56 -5.52 4.74 6.00
CA ASP A 56 -4.58 5.28 6.99
C ASP A 56 -4.95 4.84 8.41
N GLN A 57 -6.22 4.95 8.79
CA GLN A 57 -6.72 4.51 10.11
C GLN A 57 -6.47 3.02 10.35
N ILE A 58 -6.67 2.17 9.34
CA ILE A 58 -6.38 0.73 9.45
C ILE A 58 -4.88 0.49 9.62
N GLY A 59 -4.03 1.19 8.85
CA GLY A 59 -2.57 1.07 8.92
C GLY A 59 -2.00 1.41 10.31
N ARG A 60 -2.53 2.47 10.94
CA ARG A 60 -2.13 2.94 12.27
C ARG A 60 -2.28 1.92 13.38
N LEU A 61 -3.23 0.98 13.25
CA LEU A 61 -3.38 -0.14 14.21
C LEU A 61 -2.10 -0.99 14.34
N VAL A 62 -1.23 -0.95 13.33
CA VAL A 62 0.05 -1.66 13.32
C VAL A 62 1.23 -0.69 13.40
N THR A 63 1.17 0.44 12.68
CA THR A 63 2.30 1.35 12.56
C THR A 63 2.52 2.27 13.76
N ASP A 64 1.49 2.54 14.57
CA ASP A 64 1.61 3.44 15.75
C ASP A 64 2.54 2.85 16.85
N HIS A 65 2.86 1.56 16.77
CA HIS A 65 3.78 0.88 17.67
C HIS A 65 5.22 0.79 17.14
N LEU A 66 5.48 1.24 15.91
CA LEU A 66 6.81 1.26 15.32
C LEU A 66 7.56 2.52 15.78
N ASP A 67 8.84 2.38 16.10
CA ASP A 67 9.70 3.51 16.40
C ASP A 67 10.23 4.18 15.11
N ASP A 68 10.76 5.40 15.23
CA ASP A 68 11.31 6.15 14.10
C ASP A 68 12.74 5.70 13.71
N ASN A 69 13.21 4.55 14.21
CA ASN A 69 14.57 4.10 13.93
C ASN A 69 14.69 3.65 12.46
N PRO A 70 15.47 4.34 11.62
CA PRO A 70 15.61 3.97 10.21
C PRO A 70 16.40 2.66 10.02
N VAL A 71 17.05 2.14 11.08
CA VAL A 71 17.85 0.93 11.05
C VAL A 71 17.06 -0.26 11.58
N MET A 72 16.45 -1.00 10.66
CA MET A 72 15.67 -2.23 10.96
C MET A 72 16.48 -3.35 11.66
N TRP A 73 17.83 -3.29 11.60
CA TRP A 73 18.73 -4.32 12.12
C TRP A 73 19.63 -3.82 13.25
N GLY A 74 19.34 -2.65 13.81
CA GLY A 74 20.04 -2.15 14.98
C GLY A 74 19.71 -3.04 16.17
N LEU A 75 20.55 -4.05 16.43
CA LEU A 75 20.53 -4.76 17.70
C LEU A 75 20.93 -3.75 18.80
N SER A 76 19.99 -2.97 19.31
CA SER A 76 20.18 -2.24 20.56
C SER A 76 20.10 -3.24 21.73
N GLY A 77 21.05 -4.18 21.74
CA GLY A 77 21.49 -4.86 22.94
C GLY A 77 22.45 -3.93 23.64
N THR A 78 22.05 -3.45 24.81
CA THR A 78 22.88 -2.70 25.75
C THR A 78 24.25 -3.39 25.93
N ALA A 79 25.33 -2.68 25.58
CA ALA A 79 26.65 -2.90 26.16
C ALA A 79 26.78 -2.12 27.46
#